data_AF-A0A957RZH5-F1
#
_entry.id   AF-A0A957RZH5-F1
#
_cell.length_a   1.000
_cell.length_b   1.000
_cell.length_c   1.000
_cell.angle_alpha   90.00
_cell.angle_beta   90.00
_cell.angle_gamma   90.00
#
_symmetry.space_group_name_H-M   'P 1'
#
loop_
_entity.id
_entity.type
_entity.pdbx_description
1 polymer ?
#
loop_
_entity_poly.entity_id
_entity_poly.type
_entity_poly.pdbx_seq_one_letter_code
_entity_poly.pdbx_strand_id
1 'polypeptide(L)'
;MTVGELLDRIEARELTEWMAFYQLEPFGEQRADLRAGIVTAMIANVNRNPKKRRKPYRPQEFMPEFDRPQRAASWDEIKRGLMDWWKG
;
A
#
# COMPACT_ATOMS: atom_id res chain seq x y z
N MET A 1 4.52 15.01 -19.66
CA MET A 1 5.79 15.68 -19.33
C MET A 1 6.74 14.63 -18.80
N THR A 2 7.79 14.33 -19.55
CA THR A 2 8.86 13.43 -19.12
C THR A 2 9.83 14.18 -18.19
N VAL A 3 10.74 13.46 -17.55
CA VAL A 3 11.83 14.09 -16.77
C VAL A 3 12.73 14.93 -17.67
N GLY A 4 12.99 14.48 -18.91
CA GLY A 4 13.80 15.24 -19.88
C GLY A 4 13.15 16.57 -20.26
N GLU A 5 11.88 16.55 -20.63
CA GLU A 5 11.11 17.77 -20.96
C GLU A 5 10.98 18.74 -19.77
N LEU A 6 11.02 18.21 -18.54
CA LEU A 6 10.98 19.00 -17.31
C LEU A 6 12.32 19.70 -17.07
N LEU A 7 13.44 19.01 -17.31
CA LEU A 7 14.79 19.56 -17.15
C LEU A 7 15.14 20.66 -18.16
N ASP A 8 14.41 20.75 -19.27
CA ASP A 8 14.50 21.90 -20.20
C ASP A 8 13.95 23.20 -19.58
N ARG A 9 13.20 23.11 -18.48
CA ARG A 9 12.50 24.26 -17.85
C ARG A 9 12.91 24.52 -16.40
N ILE A 10 13.35 23.49 -15.67
CA ILE A 10 13.83 23.60 -14.30
C ILE A 10 15.15 22.86 -14.12
N GLU A 11 16.01 23.36 -13.22
CA GLU A 11 17.29 22.72 -12.96
C GLU A 11 17.15 21.44 -12.13
N ALA A 12 18.09 20.50 -12.29
CA ALA A 12 18.16 19.29 -11.49
C ALA A 12 18.29 19.57 -9.97
N ARG A 13 18.90 20.71 -9.62
CA ARG A 13 18.97 21.18 -8.23
C ARG A 13 17.58 21.47 -7.67
N GLU A 14 16.74 22.17 -8.42
CA GLU A 14 15.37 22.49 -7.99
C GLU A 14 14.55 21.21 -7.77
N LEU A 15 14.68 20.23 -8.66
CA LEU A 15 14.07 18.90 -8.46
C LEU A 15 14.55 18.23 -7.17
N THR A 16 15.84 18.33 -6.86
CA THR A 16 16.41 17.78 -5.63
C THR A 16 15.88 18.50 -4.39
N GLU A 17 15.70 19.82 -4.48
CA GLU A 17 15.11 20.63 -3.41
C GLU A 17 13.64 20.24 -3.18
N TRP A 18 12.87 19.98 -4.23
CA TRP A 18 11.51 19.44 -4.11
C TRP A 18 11.47 18.05 -3.46
N MET A 19 12.43 17.18 -3.78
CA MET A 19 12.55 15.88 -3.13
C MET A 19 12.88 16.01 -1.65
N ALA A 20 13.79 16.93 -1.29
CA ALA A 20 14.11 17.23 0.11
C ALA A 20 12.91 17.83 0.85
N PHE A 21 12.18 18.74 0.20
CA PHE A 21 10.95 19.30 0.76
C PHE A 21 9.89 18.22 1.01
N TYR A 22 9.69 17.28 0.09
CA TYR A 22 8.79 16.14 0.29
C TYR A 22 9.20 15.24 1.48
N GLN A 23 10.49 15.11 1.79
CA GLN A 23 10.93 14.35 2.96
C GLN A 23 10.59 15.07 4.28
N LEU A 24 10.66 16.41 4.29
CA LEU A 24 10.31 17.24 5.44
C LEU A 24 8.78 17.33 5.62
N GLU A 25 8.08 17.62 4.52
CA GLU A 25 6.63 17.75 4.46
C GLU A 25 6.03 16.79 3.43
N PRO A 26 5.94 15.48 3.74
CA PRO A 26 5.35 14.55 2.79
C PRO A 26 3.88 14.90 2.50
N PHE A 27 3.51 14.83 1.23
CA PHE A 27 2.18 15.12 0.72
C PHE A 27 1.68 14.01 -0.23
N GLY A 28 0.48 14.16 -0.80
CA GLY A 28 -0.10 13.19 -1.72
C GLY A 28 -0.91 12.06 -1.07
N GLU A 29 -1.37 11.15 -1.91
CA GLU A 29 -2.41 10.17 -1.58
C GLU A 29 -1.96 9.17 -0.50
N GLN A 30 -0.69 8.74 -0.48
CA GLN A 30 -0.21 7.82 0.55
C GLN A 30 -0.39 8.39 1.97
N ARG A 31 -0.19 9.70 2.15
CA ARG A 31 -0.48 10.38 3.44
C ARG A 31 -1.97 10.51 3.69
N ALA A 32 -2.78 10.73 2.66
CA ALA A 32 -4.23 10.78 2.78
C ALA A 32 -4.80 9.43 3.23
N ASP A 33 -4.34 8.34 2.61
CA ASP A 33 -4.69 6.96 2.96
C ASP A 33 -4.29 6.62 4.39
N LEU A 34 -3.10 7.03 4.83
CA LEU A 34 -2.69 6.83 6.22
C LEU A 34 -3.62 7.57 7.20
N ARG A 35 -4.00 8.82 6.91
CA ARG A 35 -4.94 9.57 7.74
C ARG A 35 -6.31 8.87 7.81
N ALA A 36 -6.83 8.43 6.66
CA ALA A 36 -8.08 7.67 6.60
C ALA A 36 -7.97 6.35 7.39
N GLY A 37 -6.84 5.64 7.26
CA GLY A 37 -6.56 4.41 8.00
C GLY A 37 -6.49 4.61 9.51
N ILE A 38 -5.94 5.72 9.99
CA ILE A 38 -5.90 6.07 11.42
C ILE A 38 -7.32 6.24 11.98
N VAL A 39 -8.16 7.05 11.30
CA VAL A 39 -9.55 7.29 11.72
C VAL A 39 -10.35 5.99 11.69
N THR A 40 -10.19 5.19 10.64
CA THR A 40 -10.88 3.90 10.49
C THR A 40 -10.45 2.91 11.58
N ALA A 41 -9.15 2.82 11.88
CA ALA A 41 -8.64 1.97 12.95
C ALA A 41 -9.17 2.39 14.33
N MET A 42 -9.31 3.70 14.58
CA MET A 42 -9.93 4.19 15.81
C MET A 42 -11.39 3.71 15.92
N ILE A 43 -12.21 3.93 14.89
CA ILE A 43 -13.61 3.50 14.86
C ILE A 43 -13.73 1.98 15.03
N ALA A 44 -12.90 1.21 14.32
CA ALA A 44 -12.88 -0.24 14.42
C ALA A 44 -12.49 -0.72 15.82
N ASN A 45 -11.53 -0.06 16.47
CA ASN A 45 -11.08 -0.41 17.82
C ASN A 45 -12.09 -0.06 18.90
N VAL A 46 -12.82 1.06 18.77
CA VAL A 46 -13.93 1.43 19.66
C VAL A 46 -15.02 0.36 19.63
N ASN A 47 -15.32 -0.19 18.46
CA ASN A 47 -16.36 -1.22 18.27
C ASN A 47 -15.83 -2.66 18.39
N ARG A 48 -14.54 -2.86 18.71
CA ARG A 48 -13.90 -4.18 18.72
C ARG A 48 -14.31 -4.96 19.97
N ASN A 49 -14.66 -6.23 19.78
CA ASN A 49 -14.81 -7.18 20.89
C ASN A 49 -13.46 -7.85 21.25
N PRO A 50 -12.88 -7.58 22.44
CA PRO A 50 -11.57 -8.12 22.82
C PRO A 50 -11.54 -9.65 22.96
N LYS A 51 -12.69 -10.30 23.24
CA LYS A 51 -12.80 -11.76 23.33
C LYS A 51 -12.70 -12.43 21.95
N LYS A 52 -13.23 -11.78 20.91
CA LYS A 52 -13.15 -12.28 19.52
C LYS A 52 -11.84 -11.89 18.85
N ARG A 53 -11.33 -10.69 19.13
CA ARG A 53 -10.07 -10.20 18.57
C ARG A 53 -9.25 -9.47 19.64
N ARG A 54 -8.31 -10.20 20.24
CA ARG A 54 -7.46 -9.68 21.32
C ARG A 54 -6.55 -8.53 20.88
N LYS A 55 -6.02 -8.56 19.64
CA LYS A 55 -5.12 -7.52 19.11
C LYS A 55 -5.93 -6.35 18.50
N PRO A 56 -5.60 -5.09 18.82
CA PRO A 56 -6.22 -3.93 18.17
C PRO A 56 -5.97 -3.95 16.66
N TYR A 57 -6.88 -3.36 15.91
CA TYR A 57 -6.66 -3.06 14.50
C TYR A 57 -5.61 -1.95 14.37
N ARG A 58 -4.68 -2.11 13.44
CA ARG A 58 -3.67 -1.11 13.11
C ARG A 58 -4.12 -0.28 11.90
N PRO A 59 -3.74 1.01 11.79
CA PRO A 59 -4.05 1.83 10.63
C PRO A 59 -3.69 1.18 9.28
N GLN A 60 -2.55 0.49 9.23
CA GLN A 60 -2.04 -0.18 8.03
C GLN A 60 -2.98 -1.28 7.51
N GLU A 61 -3.82 -1.86 8.36
CA GLU A 61 -4.81 -2.88 7.94
C GLU A 61 -5.97 -2.28 7.12
N PHE A 62 -6.06 -0.95 7.05
CA PHE A 62 -7.06 -0.22 6.28
C PHE A 62 -6.44 0.59 5.12
N MET A 63 -5.14 0.42 4.85
CA MET A 63 -4.48 1.08 3.74
C MET A 63 -4.60 0.23 2.46
N PRO A 64 -4.74 0.86 1.28
CA PRO A 64 -4.68 0.13 0.01
C PRO A 64 -3.27 -0.43 -0.23
N GLU A 65 -3.20 -1.66 -0.74
CA GLU A 65 -1.94 -2.27 -1.17
C GLU A 65 -1.91 -2.32 -2.70
N PHE A 66 -1.22 -1.35 -3.32
CA PHE A 66 -1.17 -1.19 -4.77
C PHE A 66 -0.23 -2.19 -5.45
N ASP A 67 0.84 -2.59 -4.76
CA ASP A 67 1.90 -3.44 -5.29
C ASP A 67 1.99 -4.79 -4.56
N ARG A 68 0.86 -5.45 -4.26
CA ARG A 68 0.94 -6.82 -3.73
C ARG A 68 1.56 -7.71 -4.80
N PRO A 69 2.79 -8.24 -4.63
CA PRO A 69 3.25 -9.31 -5.50
C PRO A 69 2.25 -10.45 -5.31
N GLN A 70 1.53 -10.83 -6.39
CA GLN A 70 0.75 -12.05 -6.35
C GLN A 70 1.70 -13.16 -5.93
N ARG A 71 1.38 -13.81 -4.82
CA ARG A 71 2.15 -14.93 -4.32
C ARG A 71 2.22 -15.94 -5.46
N ALA A 72 3.39 -16.10 -6.05
CA ALA A 72 3.58 -17.13 -7.07
C ALA A 72 3.22 -18.45 -6.41
N ALA A 73 2.11 -19.05 -6.85
CA ALA A 73 1.68 -20.33 -6.34
C ALA A 73 2.81 -21.34 -6.59
N SER A 74 3.06 -22.20 -5.62
CA SER A 74 4.08 -23.22 -5.80
C SER A 74 3.69 -24.16 -6.95
N TRP A 75 4.68 -24.75 -7.61
CA TRP A 75 4.43 -25.75 -8.65
C TRP A 75 3.54 -26.91 -8.17
N ASP A 76 3.61 -27.26 -6.88
CA ASP A 76 2.79 -28.32 -6.28
C ASP A 76 1.32 -27.90 -6.12
N GLU A 77 1.05 -26.62 -5.87
CA GLU A 77 -0.31 -26.07 -5.84
C GLU A 77 -0.91 -26.01 -7.25
N ILE A 78 -0.13 -25.55 -8.23
CA ILE A 78 -0.55 -25.47 -9.63
C ILE A 78 -0.86 -26.86 -10.20
N LYS A 79 0.05 -27.83 -9.98
CA LYS A 79 -0.15 -29.21 -10.43
C LYS A 79 -1.40 -29.85 -9.82
N ARG A 80 -1.66 -29.60 -8.54
CA ARG A 80 -2.85 -30.16 -7.87
C ARG A 80 -4.14 -29.63 -8.48
N GLY A 81 -4.23 -28.31 -8.69
CA GLY A 81 -5.38 -27.70 -9.34
C GLY A 81 -5.62 -28.22 -10.77
N LEU A 82 -4.54 -28.43 -11.54
CA LEU A 82 -4.63 -29.01 -12.89
C LEU A 82 -5.09 -30.48 -12.86
N MET A 83 -4.61 -31.26 -11.89
CA MET A 83 -5.00 -32.66 -11.73
C MET A 83 -6.45 -32.80 -11.27
N ASP A 84 -6.94 -31.89 -10.44
CA ASP A 84 -8.35 -31.85 -10.01
C ASP A 84 -9.26 -31.44 -11.18
N TRP A 85 -8.82 -30.50 -12.03
CA TRP A 85 -9.52 -30.12 -13.27
C TRP A 85 -9.58 -31.24 -14.32
N TRP A 86 -8.51 -32.03 -14.45
CA TRP A 86 -8.45 -33.14 -15.41
C TRP A 86 -9.29 -34.37 -15.02
N LYS A 87 -9.65 -34.48 -13.74
CA LYS A 87 -10.43 -35.61 -13.19
C LYS A 87 -11.94 -35.33 -13.11
N GLY A 88 -12.37 -34.10 -13.35
CA GLY A 88 -13.78 -33.70 -13.44
C GLY A 88 -14.26 -33.69 -14.88
#